data_AF-A0A661QQ63-F1
#
_entry.id   AF-A0A661QQ63-F1
#
_cell.length_a   1.000
_cell.length_b   1.000
_cell.length_c   1.000
_cell.angle_alpha   90.00
_cell.angle_beta   90.00
_cell.angle_gamma   90.00
#
_symmetry.space_group_name_H-M   'P 1'
#
loop_
_entity.id
_entity.type
_entity.pdbx_description
1 polymer ?
#
loop_
_entity_poly.entity_id
_entity_poly.type
_entity_poly.pdbx_seq_one_letter_code
_entity_poly.pdbx_strand_id
1 'polypeptide(L)' 'MSYCFYHLKKSIEQRKLAFTKPEIEFETKIEQAVNMITDIAGLFSKTRIITITDSWFGNNGLWKPLHKKLRTHHHWP' A
#
# COMPACT_ATOMS: atom_id res chain seq x y z
N MET A 1 7.22 9.61 -10.26
CA MET A 1 6.96 8.32 -9.58
C MET A 1 8.08 8.09 -8.57
N SER A 2 7.72 8.00 -7.29
CA SER A 2 8.65 7.70 -6.21
C SER A 2 8.82 6.18 -6.11
N TYR A 3 10.00 5.68 -5.78
CA TYR A 3 10.19 4.26 -5.50
C TYR A 3 9.57 3.90 -4.14
N CYS A 4 8.73 2.86 -4.11
CA CYS A 4 8.15 2.33 -2.88
C CYS A 4 8.89 1.04 -2.49
N PHE A 5 9.78 1.15 -1.51
CA PHE A 5 10.48 0.00 -0.95
C PHE A 5 9.81 -0.43 0.35
N TYR A 6 9.69 -1.74 0.54
CA TYR A 6 9.28 -2.30 1.83
C TYR A 6 10.46 -2.25 2.81
N HIS A 7 10.24 -1.64 3.97
CA HIS A 7 11.23 -1.56 5.04
C HIS A 7 10.75 -2.36 6.25
N LEU A 8 11.64 -3.20 6.79
CA LEU A 8 11.37 -3.94 8.02
C LEU A 8 11.24 -2.98 9.20
N LYS A 9 10.27 -3.24 10.08
CA LYS A 9 10.02 -2.44 11.28
C LYS A 9 11.29 -2.18 12.10
N LYS A 10 12.06 -3.23 12.37
CA LYS A 10 13.33 -3.15 13.12
C LYS A 10 14.34 -2.21 12.45
N SER A 11 14.42 -2.22 11.12
CA SER A 11 15.31 -1.34 10.37
C SER A 11 14.84 0.10 10.41
N ILE A 12 13.54 0.36 10.38
CA ILE A 12 12.97 1.71 10.56
C ILE A 12 13.29 2.23 11.96
N GLU A 13 13.06 1.43 13.00
CA GLU A 13 13.35 1.79 14.40
C GLU A 13 14.83 2.09 14.62
N GLN A 14 15.73 1.24 14.13
CA GLN A 14 17.18 1.47 14.17
C GLN A 14 17.58 2.76 13.44
N ARG A 15 16.93 3.07 12.32
CA ARG A 15 17.20 4.29 11.54
C ARG A 15 16.70 5.56 12.25
N LYS A 16 15.55 5.50 12.93
CA LYS A 16 15.02 6.60 13.75
C LYS A 16 15.99 6.98 14.88
N LEU A 17 16.67 6.00 15.48
CA LEU A 17 17.70 6.23 16.49
C LEU A 17 18.97 6.88 15.91
N ALA A 18 19.26 6.67 14.62
CA ALA A 18 20.51 7.10 13.99
C ALA A 18 20.42 8.46 13.27
N PHE A 19 19.24 8.93 12.84
CA PHE A 19 19.11 10.16 12.03
C PHE A 19 17.75 10.87 12.20
N THR A 20 17.75 12.21 12.16
CA THR A 20 16.58 13.10 12.03
C THR A 20 16.06 13.20 10.60
N LYS A 21 15.97 12.08 9.87
CA LYS A 21 15.33 12.04 8.54
C LYS A 21 13.80 12.01 8.71
N PRO A 22 13.03 12.43 7.67
CA PRO A 22 11.56 12.40 7.72
C PRO A 22 11.07 11.03 8.16
N GLU A 23 10.15 11.05 9.10
CA GLU A 23 9.63 9.87 9.76
C GLU A 23 8.90 8.97 8.75
N ILE A 24 9.47 7.80 8.48
CA ILE A 24 8.79 6.76 7.70
C ILE A 24 7.94 5.97 8.67
N GLU A 25 6.61 6.01 8.49
CA GLU A 25 5.71 5.13 9.21
C GLU A 25 5.87 3.69 8.73
N PHE A 26 5.83 2.75 9.66
CA PHE A 26 5.88 1.34 9.31
C PHE A 26 4.51 0.91 8.79
N GLU A 27 4.50 0.30 7.62
CA GLU A 27 3.34 -0.41 7.06
C GLU A 27 3.69 -1.89 6.93
N THR A 28 2.71 -2.77 7.15
CA THR A 28 2.85 -4.17 6.74
C THR A 28 2.93 -4.26 5.22
N LYS A 29 3.48 -5.38 4.70
CA LYS A 29 3.57 -5.62 3.25
C LYS A 29 2.22 -5.50 2.55
N ILE A 30 1.15 -5.97 3.21
CA ILE A 30 -0.21 -5.91 2.67
C ILE A 30 -0.73 -4.48 2.67
N GLU A 31 -0.57 -3.73 3.77
CA GLU A 31 -1.00 -2.34 3.84
C GLU A 31 -0.31 -1.48 2.78
N GLN A 32 1.01 -1.64 2.64
CA GLN A 32 1.78 -0.89 1.63
C GLN A 32 1.31 -1.23 0.21
N ALA A 33 1.10 -2.51 -0.10
CA ALA A 33 0.56 -2.91 -1.41
C ALA A 33 -0.85 -2.34 -1.66
N VAL A 34 -1.73 -2.37 -0.66
CA VAL A 34 -3.09 -1.79 -0.76
C VAL A 34 -3.02 -0.29 -1.04
N ASN A 35 -2.16 0.44 -0.32
CA ASN A 35 -2.00 1.88 -0.48
C ASN A 35 -1.50 2.22 -1.88
N MET A 36 -0.42 1.56 -2.33
CA MET A 36 0.14 1.76 -3.66
C MET A 36 -0.86 1.47 -4.79
N ILE A 37 -1.60 0.37 -4.71
CA ILE A 37 -2.60 0.03 -5.74
C ILE A 37 -3.76 1.03 -5.71
N THR A 38 -4.18 1.49 -4.53
CA THR A 38 -5.24 2.49 -4.40
C THR A 38 -4.83 3.82 -5.04
N ASP A 39 -3.59 4.27 -4.84
CA ASP A 39 -3.10 5.52 -5.42
C ASP A 39 -3.08 5.45 -6.96
N ILE A 40 -2.61 4.31 -7.51
CA ILE A 40 -2.69 4.05 -8.96
C ILE A 40 -4.15 4.06 -9.42
N ALA A 41 -5.04 3.38 -8.70
CA ALA A 41 -6.46 3.34 -9.07
C ALA A 41 -7.14 4.71 -9.03
N GLY A 42 -6.78 5.57 -8.09
CA GLY A 42 -7.27 6.94 -8.02
C GLY A 42 -6.88 7.76 -9.26
N LEU A 43 -5.65 7.60 -9.75
CA LEU A 43 -5.18 8.28 -10.98
C LEU A 43 -5.88 7.78 -12.24
N PHE A 44 -6.30 6.52 -12.27
CA PHE A 44 -6.98 5.88 -13.41
C PHE A 44 -8.43 5.53 -13.11
N SER A 45 -9.16 6.40 -12.40
CA SER A 45 -10.52 6.13 -11.88
C SER A 45 -11.57 5.68 -12.93
N LYS A 46 -11.36 5.99 -14.20
CA LYS A 46 -12.24 5.59 -15.32
C LYS A 46 -11.79 4.32 -16.04
N THR A 47 -10.69 3.71 -15.60
CA THR A 47 -10.08 2.54 -16.25
C THR A 47 -10.27 1.30 -15.37
N ARG A 48 -10.56 0.16 -16.00
CA ARG A 48 -10.59 -1.12 -15.31
C ARG A 48 -9.17 -1.56 -15.00
N ILE A 49 -8.85 -1.74 -13.72
CA ILE A 49 -7.54 -2.23 -13.26
C ILE A 49 -7.67 -3.71 -12.88
N ILE A 50 -6.69 -4.51 -13.32
CA ILE A 50 -6.55 -5.91 -12.96
C ILE A 50 -5.26 -6.06 -12.15
N THR A 51 -5.37 -6.57 -10.92
CA THR A 51 -4.22 -6.87 -10.07
C THR A 51 -3.92 -8.36 -10.14
N ILE A 52 -2.70 -8.72 -10.57
CA ILE A 52 -2.21 -10.10 -10.58
C ILE A 52 -1.20 -10.23 -9.45
N THR A 53 -1.42 -11.17 -8.54
CA THR A 53 -0.53 -11.39 -7.39
C THR A 53 -0.27 -12.86 -7.16
N ASP A 54 0.83 -13.15 -6.45
CA ASP A 54 1.09 -14.49 -5.96
C ASP A 54 0.10 -14.91 -4.86
N SER A 55 0.15 -16.20 -4.49
CA SER A 55 -0.76 -16.81 -3.52
C SER A 55 -0.72 -16.19 -2.12
N TRP A 56 0.40 -15.57 -1.72
CA TRP A 56 0.52 -14.92 -0.40
C TRP A 56 -0.33 -13.65 -0.30
N PHE A 57 -0.72 -13.08 -1.43
CA PHE A 57 -1.64 -11.93 -1.52
C PHE A 57 -3.09 -12.34 -1.79
N GLY A 58 -3.46 -13.62 -1.52
CA GLY A 58 -4.80 -14.15 -1.79
C GLY A 58 -5.96 -13.47 -1.05
N ASN A 59 -7.11 -14.15 -1.00
CA ASN A 59 -8.40 -13.54 -0.64
C ASN A 59 -8.43 -12.83 0.73
N ASN A 60 -7.77 -13.41 1.74
CA ASN A 60 -7.64 -12.83 3.08
C ASN A 60 -6.42 -11.91 3.24
N GLY A 61 -5.49 -11.94 2.28
CA GLY A 61 -4.29 -11.11 2.25
C GLY A 61 -4.61 -9.76 1.61
N LEU A 62 -4.53 -9.66 0.28
CA LEU A 62 -4.67 -8.37 -0.42
C LEU A 62 -6.11 -8.02 -0.75
N TRP A 63 -6.90 -9.00 -1.19
CA TRP A 63 -8.18 -8.72 -1.84
C TRP A 63 -9.16 -7.99 -0.91
N LYS A 64 -9.42 -8.54 0.27
CA LYS A 64 -10.33 -7.93 1.26
C LYS A 64 -9.98 -6.47 1.60
N PRO A 65 -8.75 -6.14 2.05
CA PRO A 65 -8.42 -4.76 2.40
C PRO A 65 -8.37 -3.85 1.17
N LEU A 66 -7.90 -4.34 0.01
CA LEU A 66 -7.88 -3.55 -1.23
C LEU A 66 -9.30 -3.21 -1.69
N HIS A 67 -10.18 -4.20 -1.76
CA HIS A 67 -11.58 -4.00 -2.16
C HIS A 67 -12.30 -3.04 -1.22
N LYS A 68 -12.07 -3.13 0.09
CA LYS A 68 -12.61 -2.19 1.07
C LYS A 68 -12.15 -0.76 0.78
N LYS A 69 -10.84 -0.55 0.55
CA LYS A 69 -10.26 0.77 0.34
C LYS A 69 -10.69 1.38 -0.99
N LEU A 70 -10.72 0.60 -2.07
CA LEU A 70 -11.23 1.05 -3.36
C LEU A 70 -12.70 1.44 -3.28
N ARG A 71 -13.55 0.68 -2.57
CA ARG A 71 -14.97 1.04 -2.41
C ARG A 71 -15.15 2.37 -1.68
N THR A 72 -14.36 2.64 -0.65
CA THR A 72 -14.37 3.95 0.04
C THR A 72 -13.84 5.07 -0.84
N HIS A 73 -12.88 4.78 -1.72
CA HIS A 73 -12.25 5.78 -2.60
C HIS A 73 -13.11 6.12 -3.83
N HIS A 74 -14.03 5.24 -4.23
CA HIS A 74 -15.00 5.47 -5.32
C HIS A 74 -16.31 6.12 -4.82
N HIS A 75 -16.39 6.51 -3.55
CA HIS A 75 -17.44 7.41 -3.06
C HIS A 75 -17.00 8.86 -3.28
N TRP A 76 -17.28 9.38 -4.47
CA TRP A 76 -17.41 10.82 -4.72
C TRP A 76 -18.84 11.06 -5.23
N PRO A 77 -19.54 12.11 -4.76
CA PRO A 77 -20.95 12.38 -5.10
C PRO A 77 -21.22 12.53 -6.60
#